data_AF-A0A7D5S862-F1
#
_entry.id   AF-A0A7D5S862-F1
#
_cell.length_a   1.000
_cell.length_b   1.000
_cell.length_c   1.000
_cell.angle_alpha   90.00
_cell.angle_beta   90.00
_cell.angle_gamma   90.00
#
_symmetry.space_group_name_H-M   'P 1'
#
loop_
_entity.id
_entity.type
_entity.pdbx_description
1 polymer ?
#
loop_
_entity_poly.entity_id
_entity_poly.type
_entity_poly.pdbx_seq_one_letter_code
_entity_poly.pdbx_strand_id
1 'polypeptide(L)'
;MQLCVDSIPSRSKEYAAPSAATIENSLWYQQRAQLEKLRLKIAENNDPLVSALSTYQSGILGILSNAITIIAKQLGDAPCEWCFLVAGSHARGDMYQFSDLEIALLLAKPEYRLHPYFQALVKQLHEHLLNIGDPWQWNHFLLNAVACI
;
A
#
# COMPACT_ATOMS: atom_id res chain seq x y z
N MET A 1 33.29 1.16 -9.16
CA MET A 1 32.48 -0.03 -8.83
C MET A 1 31.28 -0.02 -9.77
N GLN A 2 31.30 -0.88 -10.78
CA GLN A 2 30.32 -0.91 -11.88
C GLN A 2 29.35 -2.05 -11.59
N LEU A 3 28.07 -1.73 -11.33
CA LEU A 3 27.05 -2.75 -11.10
C LEU A 3 26.49 -3.19 -12.45
N CYS A 4 26.86 -4.40 -12.88
CA CYS A 4 26.21 -5.11 -13.97
C CYS A 4 24.77 -5.43 -13.57
N VAL A 5 23.82 -5.08 -14.43
CA VAL A 5 22.42 -5.50 -14.30
C VAL A 5 22.29 -6.84 -15.03
N ASP A 6 22.64 -7.92 -14.35
CA ASP A 6 22.37 -9.26 -14.86
C ASP A 6 20.85 -9.51 -14.84
N SER A 7 20.35 -10.04 -15.95
CA SER A 7 18.95 -10.25 -16.25
C SER A 7 18.23 -11.09 -15.18
N ILE A 8 17.13 -10.57 -14.67
CA ILE A 8 16.22 -11.27 -13.76
C ILE A 8 15.62 -12.48 -14.51
N PRO A 9 15.73 -13.71 -14.00
CA PRO A 9 15.23 -14.90 -14.70
C PRO A 9 13.70 -14.89 -14.77
N SER A 10 13.16 -14.98 -15.98
CA SER A 10 11.73 -15.14 -16.26
C SER A 10 11.25 -16.53 -15.81
N ARG A 11 10.56 -16.60 -14.66
CA ARG A 11 9.89 -17.83 -14.20
C ARG A 11 8.38 -17.62 -14.24
N SER A 12 7.77 -17.96 -15.37
CA SER A 12 6.33 -18.01 -15.57
C SER A 12 5.71 -19.14 -14.75
N LYS A 13 5.17 -18.83 -13.57
CA LYS A 13 4.02 -19.58 -13.06
C LYS A 13 2.78 -18.79 -13.46
N GLU A 14 2.07 -19.29 -14.47
CA GLU A 14 0.71 -18.84 -14.79
C GLU A 14 -0.18 -19.09 -13.57
N TYR A 15 -0.42 -18.04 -12.79
CA TYR A 15 -1.61 -18.01 -11.95
C TYR A 15 -2.76 -17.55 -12.83
N ALA A 16 -3.71 -18.45 -13.07
CA ALA A 16 -4.90 -18.17 -13.85
C ALA A 16 -5.56 -16.88 -13.34
N ALA A 17 -5.76 -15.93 -14.24
CA ALA A 17 -6.53 -14.73 -13.95
C ALA A 17 -7.91 -15.17 -13.42
N PRO A 18 -8.36 -14.67 -12.25
CA PRO A 18 -9.67 -15.04 -11.74
C PRO A 18 -10.74 -14.61 -12.75
N SER A 19 -11.71 -15.51 -12.99
CA SER A 19 -12.81 -15.26 -13.93
C SER A 19 -13.63 -14.05 -13.47
N ALA A 20 -14.19 -13.34 -14.45
CA ALA A 20 -14.78 -12.00 -14.37
C ALA A 20 -16.01 -11.81 -13.46
N ALA A 21 -16.21 -12.62 -12.42
CA ALA A 21 -17.35 -12.52 -11.52
C ALA A 21 -16.98 -11.77 -10.24
N THR A 22 -17.51 -10.55 -10.17
CA THR A 22 -18.04 -9.81 -9.01
C THR A 22 -17.37 -8.45 -8.82
N ILE A 23 -18.19 -7.40 -8.84
CA ILE A 23 -17.86 -5.98 -9.01
C ILE A 23 -17.05 -5.38 -7.83
N GLU A 24 -16.89 -6.12 -6.73
CA GLU A 24 -15.83 -5.90 -5.71
C GLU A 24 -14.42 -5.96 -6.30
N ASN A 25 -14.28 -6.53 -7.51
CA ASN A 25 -13.01 -6.58 -8.21
C ASN A 25 -12.56 -5.23 -8.81
N SER A 26 -13.44 -4.24 -8.97
CA SER A 26 -13.10 -3.03 -9.74
C SER A 26 -12.04 -2.14 -9.06
N LEU A 27 -12.10 -1.98 -7.74
CA LEU A 27 -11.22 -1.05 -7.03
C LEU A 27 -9.77 -1.51 -6.99
N TRP A 28 -9.54 -2.79 -6.65
CA TRP A 28 -8.18 -3.32 -6.61
C TRP A 28 -7.57 -3.32 -8.01
N TYR A 29 -8.34 -3.63 -9.06
CA TYR A 29 -7.86 -3.56 -10.45
C TYR A 29 -7.44 -2.13 -10.80
N GLN A 30 -8.25 -1.14 -10.42
CA GLN A 30 -7.96 0.27 -10.65
C GLN A 30 -6.69 0.72 -9.92
N GLN A 31 -6.54 0.37 -8.64
CA GLN A 31 -5.36 0.76 -7.86
C GLN A 31 -4.09 0.02 -8.27
N ARG A 32 -4.20 -1.25 -8.67
CA ARG A 32 -3.09 -1.99 -9.26
C ARG A 32 -2.65 -1.38 -10.59
N ALA A 33 -3.61 -0.96 -11.42
CA ALA A 33 -3.30 -0.22 -12.65
C ALA A 33 -2.67 1.15 -12.37
N GLN A 34 -3.06 1.84 -11.28
CA GLN A 34 -2.41 3.08 -10.85
C GLN A 34 -0.96 2.84 -10.41
N LEU A 35 -0.71 1.78 -9.64
CA LEU A 35 0.65 1.39 -9.23
C LEU A 35 1.52 1.08 -10.45
N GLU A 36 0.99 0.38 -11.44
CA GLU A 36 1.73 0.05 -12.66
C GLU A 36 2.02 1.30 -13.50
N LYS A 37 1.04 2.20 -13.66
CA LYS A 37 1.25 3.49 -14.31
C LYS A 37 2.32 4.33 -13.62
N LEU A 38 2.37 4.30 -12.28
CA LEU A 38 3.40 4.98 -11.50
C LEU A 38 4.79 4.42 -11.81
N ARG A 39 4.93 3.08 -11.83
CA ARG A 39 6.19 2.41 -12.18
C ARG A 39 6.66 2.76 -13.59
N LEU A 40 5.76 2.68 -14.57
CA LEU A 40 6.05 3.03 -15.96
C LEU A 40 6.47 4.49 -16.09
N LYS A 41 5.73 5.42 -15.45
CA LYS A 41 6.08 6.84 -15.44
C LYS A 41 7.48 7.09 -14.88
N ILE A 42 7.86 6.39 -13.81
CA ILE A 42 9.19 6.49 -13.21
C ILE A 42 10.27 5.90 -14.14
N ALA A 43 9.98 4.80 -14.82
CA ALA A 43 10.91 4.15 -15.73
C ALA A 43 11.12 4.91 -17.05
N GLU A 44 10.06 5.55 -17.54
CA GLU A 44 10.07 6.33 -18.80
C GLU A 44 10.64 7.74 -18.60
N ASN A 45 10.49 8.32 -17.41
CA ASN A 45 11.12 9.58 -17.07
C ASN A 45 12.61 9.38 -16.75
N ASN A 46 13.48 10.04 -17.51
CA ASN A 46 14.90 10.20 -17.18
C ASN A 46 15.14 11.19 -16.01
N ASP A 47 14.22 11.21 -15.05
CA ASP A 47 14.31 12.10 -13.90
C ASP A 47 15.51 11.72 -13.04
N PRO A 48 16.16 12.70 -12.36
CA PRO A 48 17.17 12.39 -11.36
C PRO A 48 16.60 11.42 -10.32
N LEU A 49 17.42 10.47 -9.85
CA LEU A 49 17.02 9.40 -8.92
C LEU A 49 16.20 9.90 -7.72
N VAL A 50 16.56 11.08 -7.17
CA VAL A 50 15.86 11.71 -6.04
C VAL A 50 14.41 12.08 -6.40
N SER A 51 14.17 12.59 -7.62
CA SER A 51 12.84 12.95 -8.10
C SER A 51 11.99 11.70 -8.38
N ALA A 52 12.60 10.66 -8.96
CA ALA A 52 11.95 9.36 -9.15
C ALA A 52 11.51 8.74 -7.82
N LEU A 53 12.37 8.81 -6.80
CA LEU A 53 12.10 8.30 -5.45
C LEU A 53 10.94 9.06 -4.77
N SER A 54 10.97 10.40 -4.81
CA SER A 54 9.91 11.24 -4.27
C SER A 54 8.56 10.99 -4.98
N THR A 55 8.60 10.81 -6.31
CA THR A 55 7.41 10.48 -7.11
C THR A 55 6.84 9.12 -6.70
N TYR A 56 7.69 8.11 -6.52
CA TYR A 56 7.29 6.80 -6.04
C TYR A 56 6.59 6.89 -4.67
N GLN A 57 7.22 7.58 -3.71
CA GLN A 57 6.71 7.72 -2.35
C GLN A 57 5.35 8.42 -2.32
N SER A 58 5.24 9.56 -3.01
CA SER A 58 3.99 10.31 -3.10
C SER A 58 2.88 9.49 -3.74
N GLY A 59 3.23 8.68 -4.75
CA GLY A 59 2.29 7.78 -5.40
C GLY A 59 1.78 6.66 -4.48
N ILE A 60 2.67 6.02 -3.70
CA ILE A 60 2.27 5.02 -2.71
C ILE A 60 1.38 5.64 -1.63
N LEU A 61 1.72 6.85 -1.13
CA LEU A 61 0.90 7.55 -0.15
C LEU A 61 -0.50 7.87 -0.70
N GLY A 62 -0.59 8.28 -1.97
CA GLY A 62 -1.87 8.50 -2.65
C GLY A 62 -2.72 7.23 -2.76
N ILE A 63 -2.09 6.10 -3.10
CA ILE A 63 -2.78 4.79 -3.16
C ILE A 63 -3.30 4.40 -1.77
N LEU A 64 -2.48 4.55 -0.72
CA LEU A 64 -2.87 4.26 0.66
C LEU A 64 -4.03 5.15 1.13
N SER A 65 -3.92 6.45 0.91
CA SER A 65 -4.97 7.41 1.27
C SER A 65 -6.29 7.06 0.60
N ASN A 66 -6.26 6.68 -0.67
CA ASN A 66 -7.46 6.27 -1.41
C ASN A 66 -8.06 4.97 -0.87
N ALA A 67 -7.23 3.94 -0.63
CA ALA A 67 -7.68 2.67 -0.06
C ALA A 67 -8.35 2.87 1.31
N ILE A 68 -7.70 3.61 2.20
CA ILE A 68 -8.20 3.92 3.55
C ILE A 68 -9.53 4.67 3.47
N THR A 69 -9.62 5.70 2.61
CA THR A 69 -10.85 6.50 2.46
C THR A 69 -12.02 5.63 2.02
N ILE A 70 -11.81 4.72 1.08
CA ILE A 70 -12.88 3.86 0.55
C ILE A 70 -13.32 2.84 1.59
N ILE A 71 -12.37 2.17 2.25
CA ILE A 71 -12.66 1.18 3.29
C ILE A 71 -13.38 1.85 4.47
N ALA A 72 -12.87 3.00 4.94
CA ALA A 72 -13.52 3.76 6.01
C ALA A 72 -14.95 4.14 5.65
N LYS A 73 -15.19 4.58 4.40
CA LYS A 73 -16.54 4.90 3.91
C LYS A 73 -17.46 3.67 3.88
N GLN A 74 -16.95 2.49 3.56
CA GLN A 74 -17.72 1.23 3.57
C GLN A 74 -18.08 0.78 4.99
N LEU A 75 -17.20 1.03 5.97
CA LEU A 75 -17.42 0.69 7.37
C LEU A 75 -18.38 1.66 8.10
N GLY A 76 -18.64 2.83 7.52
CA GLY A 76 -19.48 3.87 8.13
C GLY A 76 -18.70 4.79 9.07
N ASP A 77 -19.43 5.40 10.00
CA ASP A 77 -18.84 6.40 10.90
C ASP A 77 -17.89 5.76 11.92
N ALA A 78 -16.70 6.35 12.04
CA ALA A 78 -15.73 5.94 13.04
C ALA A 78 -16.23 6.32 14.44
N PRO A 79 -15.97 5.48 15.47
CA PRO A 79 -16.46 5.71 16.83
C PRO A 79 -15.68 6.79 17.59
N CYS A 80 -14.54 7.24 17.08
CA CYS A 80 -13.75 8.35 17.59
C CYS A 80 -12.92 8.98 16.47
N GLU A 81 -12.33 10.15 16.72
CA GLU A 81 -11.31 10.71 15.84
C GLU A 81 -10.09 9.78 15.76
N TRP A 82 -9.50 9.70 14.57
CA TRP A 82 -8.34 8.87 14.31
C TRP A 82 -7.54 9.44 13.13
N CYS A 83 -6.28 9.05 13.03
CA CYS A 83 -5.47 9.31 11.85
C CYS A 83 -4.57 8.12 11.52
N PHE A 84 -4.11 8.08 10.28
CA PHE A 84 -3.17 7.08 9.79
C PHE A 84 -1.77 7.70 9.68
N LEU A 85 -0.77 6.97 10.14
CA LEU A 85 0.62 7.34 10.04
C LEU A 85 1.37 6.35 9.18
N VAL A 86 2.27 6.89 8.37
CA VAL A 86 3.36 6.13 7.77
C VAL A 86 4.58 6.27 8.69
N ALA A 87 5.28 5.17 8.91
CA ALA A 87 6.50 5.11 9.68
C ALA A 87 7.65 4.64 8.78
N GLY A 88 8.81 4.41 9.39
CA GLY A 88 9.88 3.72 8.69
C GLY A 88 10.51 4.50 7.55
N SER A 89 10.86 3.76 6.50
CA SER A 89 11.51 4.33 5.33
C SER A 89 10.62 5.29 4.55
N HIS A 90 9.30 5.08 4.59
CA HIS A 90 8.38 6.00 3.92
C HIS A 90 8.39 7.35 4.64
N ALA A 91 8.33 7.36 5.97
CA ALA A 91 8.38 8.60 6.76
C ALA A 91 9.69 9.39 6.61
N ARG A 92 10.81 8.70 6.32
CA ARG A 92 12.13 9.34 6.11
C ARG A 92 12.40 9.76 4.67
N GLY A 93 11.53 9.41 3.73
CA GLY A 93 11.76 9.68 2.31
C GLY A 93 12.84 8.80 1.68
N ASP A 94 13.13 7.62 2.25
CA ASP A 94 14.09 6.63 1.73
C ASP A 94 13.43 5.27 1.38
N MET A 95 12.11 5.24 1.16
CA MET A 95 11.37 4.03 0.74
C MET A 95 11.56 3.70 -0.74
N TYR A 96 11.88 2.43 -1.03
CA TYR A 96 12.03 1.86 -2.37
C TYR A 96 10.94 0.82 -2.70
N GLN A 97 10.94 0.30 -3.93
CA GLN A 97 9.90 -0.61 -4.45
C GLN A 97 9.72 -1.94 -3.69
N PHE A 98 10.71 -2.34 -2.89
CA PHE A 98 10.71 -3.56 -2.12
C PHE A 98 10.85 -3.30 -0.62
N SER A 99 10.75 -2.03 -0.22
CA SER A 99 10.77 -1.66 1.20
C SER A 99 9.46 -2.09 1.85
N ASP A 100 9.57 -2.52 3.10
CA ASP A 100 8.41 -2.76 3.94
C ASP A 100 7.59 -1.47 4.07
N LEU A 101 6.27 -1.63 4.06
CA LEU A 101 5.36 -0.53 4.36
C LEU A 101 4.98 -0.60 5.84
N GLU A 102 5.58 0.28 6.64
CA GLU A 102 5.32 0.41 8.07
C GLU A 102 4.26 1.48 8.30
N ILE A 103 3.12 1.07 8.86
CA ILE A 103 1.94 1.93 9.01
C ILE A 103 1.29 1.72 10.38
N ALA A 104 0.72 2.79 10.94
CA ALA A 104 0.05 2.79 12.23
C ALA A 104 -1.27 3.57 12.17
N LEU A 105 -2.23 3.16 13.00
CA LEU A 105 -3.43 3.95 13.28
C LEU A 105 -3.28 4.61 14.65
N LEU A 106 -3.50 5.91 14.70
CA LEU A 106 -3.60 6.68 15.94
C LEU A 106 -5.07 6.94 16.25
N LEU A 107 -5.49 6.61 17.46
CA LEU A 107 -6.84 6.87 17.95
C LEU A 107 -6.82 7.98 19.00
N ALA A 108 -7.79 8.89 18.95
CA ALA A 108 -7.94 9.93 19.97
C ALA A 108 -8.38 9.38 21.34
N LYS A 109 -8.92 8.15 21.35
CA LYS A 109 -9.45 7.49 22.55
C LYS A 109 -8.96 6.06 22.64
N PRO A 110 -8.10 5.71 23.61
CA PRO A 110 -7.44 4.40 23.67
C PRO A 110 -8.39 3.23 23.91
N GLU A 111 -9.55 3.46 24.54
CA GLU A 111 -10.57 2.45 24.78
C GLU A 111 -11.15 1.87 23.48
N TYR A 112 -11.03 2.57 22.35
CA TYR A 112 -11.49 2.08 21.05
C TYR A 112 -10.46 1.22 20.31
N ARG A 113 -9.29 0.93 20.90
CA ARG A 113 -8.24 0.13 20.24
C ARG A 113 -8.72 -1.24 19.75
N LEU A 114 -9.64 -1.86 20.48
CA LEU A 114 -10.24 -3.16 20.15
C LEU A 114 -11.65 -3.02 19.58
N HIS A 115 -12.08 -1.81 19.23
CA HIS A 115 -13.41 -1.60 18.68
C HIS A 115 -13.53 -2.30 17.31
N PRO A 116 -14.65 -3.01 17.02
CA PRO A 116 -14.83 -3.76 15.78
C PRO A 116 -14.58 -2.95 14.52
N TYR A 117 -14.92 -1.66 14.54
CA TYR A 117 -14.62 -0.72 13.45
C TYR A 117 -13.14 -0.71 13.05
N PHE A 118 -12.24 -0.48 14.01
CA PHE A 118 -10.80 -0.36 13.72
C PHE A 118 -10.17 -1.72 13.41
N GLN A 119 -10.66 -2.80 14.01
CA GLN A 119 -10.23 -4.15 13.64
C GLN A 119 -10.62 -4.49 12.20
N ALA A 120 -11.83 -4.14 11.78
CA ALA A 120 -12.29 -4.34 10.41
C ALA A 120 -11.52 -3.44 9.42
N LEU A 121 -11.26 -2.18 9.77
CA LEU A 121 -10.47 -1.25 8.95
C LEU A 121 -9.07 -1.80 8.70
N VAL A 122 -8.37 -2.22 9.76
CA VAL A 122 -7.03 -2.81 9.66
C VAL A 122 -7.04 -4.07 8.81
N LYS A 123 -7.99 -4.97 9.06
CA LYS A 123 -8.10 -6.24 8.34
C LYS A 123 -8.33 -6.01 6.85
N GLN A 124 -9.33 -5.21 6.49
CA GLN A 124 -9.66 -4.93 5.09
C GLN A 124 -8.53 -4.18 4.39
N LEU A 125 -7.87 -3.23 5.08
CA LEU A 125 -6.71 -2.53 4.51
C LEU A 125 -5.57 -3.50 4.23
N HIS A 126 -5.25 -4.40 5.16
CA HIS A 126 -4.22 -5.41 4.97
C HIS A 126 -4.53 -6.34 3.79
N GLU A 127 -5.75 -6.88 3.73
CA GLU A 127 -6.22 -7.73 2.62
C GLU A 127 -6.14 -6.98 1.29
N HIS A 128 -6.55 -5.72 1.26
CA HIS A 128 -6.49 -4.88 0.08
C HIS A 128 -5.05 -4.64 -0.39
N LEU A 129 -4.14 -4.33 0.52
CA LEU A 129 -2.72 -4.09 0.21
C LEU A 129 -2.01 -5.34 -0.34
N LEU A 130 -2.33 -6.52 0.19
CA LEU A 130 -1.85 -7.80 -0.35
C LEU A 130 -2.32 -8.04 -1.80
N ASN A 131 -3.54 -7.60 -2.13
CA ASN A 131 -4.14 -7.85 -3.44
C ASN A 131 -3.68 -6.85 -4.53
N ILE A 132 -3.34 -5.62 -4.16
CA ILE A 132 -2.79 -4.62 -5.12
C ILE A 132 -1.30 -4.84 -5.40
N GLY A 133 -0.58 -5.46 -4.46
CA GLY A 133 0.82 -5.80 -4.61
C GLY A 133 1.06 -6.94 -5.61
N ASP A 134 2.26 -6.99 -6.17
CA ASP A 134 2.75 -8.25 -6.74
C ASP A 134 3.15 -9.15 -5.56
N PRO A 135 2.70 -10.42 -5.47
CA PRO A 135 3.02 -11.32 -4.36
C PRO A 135 4.52 -11.43 -4.04
N TRP A 136 5.38 -11.11 -5.00
CA TRP A 136 6.84 -11.14 -4.84
C TRP A 136 7.45 -9.84 -4.30
N GLN A 137 6.73 -8.72 -4.35
CA GLN A 137 7.26 -7.38 -4.01
C GLN A 137 6.92 -6.92 -2.60
N TRP A 138 5.85 -7.45 -2.01
CA TRP A 138 5.33 -6.98 -0.71
C TRP A 138 5.21 -8.11 0.31
N ASN A 139 6.19 -9.02 0.34
CA ASN A 139 6.17 -10.19 1.22
C ASN A 139 6.19 -9.86 2.72
N HIS A 140 6.43 -8.59 3.08
CA HIS A 140 6.51 -8.14 4.47
C HIS A 140 5.70 -6.84 4.67
N PHE A 141 4.37 -6.94 4.60
CA PHE A 141 3.50 -5.92 5.18
C PHE A 141 3.43 -6.12 6.69
N LEU A 142 4.17 -5.29 7.43
CA LEU A 142 4.04 -5.19 8.87
C LEU A 142 3.05 -4.06 9.21
N LEU A 143 1.78 -4.43 9.36
CA LEU A 143 0.77 -3.55 9.95
C LEU A 143 0.96 -3.59 11.48
N ASN A 144 2.03 -2.96 11.93
CA ASN A 144 2.46 -2.96 13.31
C ASN A 144 1.74 -1.84 14.07
N ALA A 145 0.65 -2.25 14.72
CA ALA A 145 -0.03 -1.56 15.81
C ALA A 145 -1.04 -0.45 15.44
N VAL A 146 -2.24 -0.63 15.98
CA VAL A 146 -3.07 0.48 16.46
C VAL A 146 -2.36 1.02 17.71
N ALA A 147 -1.84 2.25 17.60
CA ALA A 147 -1.21 2.99 18.66
C ALA A 147 -2.17 4.07 19.19
N CYS A 148 -2.01 4.46 20.44
CA CYS A 148 -2.82 5.50 21.08
C CYS A 148 -1.87 6.62 21.51
N ILE A 149 -2.31 7.87 21.42
CA ILE A 149 -1.65 9.04 22.03
C ILE A 149 -2.30 9.29 23.39
#